data_AF-A0A914APH7-F1
#
_entry.id   AF-A0A914APH7-F1
#
_cell.length_a   1.000
_cell.length_b   1.000
_cell.length_c   1.000
_cell.angle_alpha   90.00
_cell.angle_beta   90.00
_cell.angle_gamma   90.00
#
_symmetry.space_group_name_H-M   'P 1'
#
loop_
_entity.id
_entity.type
_entity.pdbx_description
1 polymer ?
#
loop_
_entity_poly.entity_id
_entity_poly.type
_entity_poly.pdbx_seq_one_letter_code
_entity_poly.pdbx_strand_id
1 'polypeptide(L)'
;MAFIRALCFVLLVGLAAACQPRCPKCPPMWTFYNGNCYRYFGIGKTYDEAEKHCQEFTQVGQGHLASITSAEENDLLLTIFKSSGGKDRLWIGFNDLAEEGNYIWKDGSAVSFTKWRRSEPNNAGNNEHCAHMYPNNGEWNDTECNRAVPFMCKMTTTK
;
A
#
# COMPACT_ATOMS: atom_id res chain seq x y z
N MET A 1 -0.22 62.70 42.10
CA MET A 1 0.00 61.81 40.93
C MET A 1 0.85 60.63 41.38
N ALA A 2 0.26 59.45 41.51
CA ALA A 2 0.96 58.16 41.44
C ALA A 2 -0.09 57.04 41.56
N PHE A 3 -0.61 56.57 40.42
CA PHE A 3 -1.34 55.30 40.34
C PHE A 3 -0.30 54.21 40.09
N ILE A 4 0.00 53.38 41.09
CA ILE A 4 0.81 52.18 40.91
C ILE A 4 -0.10 51.12 40.27
N ARG A 5 0.04 50.92 38.95
CA ARG A 5 -0.61 49.82 38.25
C ARG A 5 0.16 48.53 38.57
N ALA A 6 -0.49 47.59 39.24
CA ALA A 6 -0.01 46.23 39.37
C ALA A 6 0.12 45.61 37.96
N LEU A 7 1.35 45.30 37.56
CA LEU A 7 1.63 44.51 36.37
C LEU A 7 1.21 43.07 36.67
N CYS A 8 0.04 42.67 36.16
CA CYS A 8 -0.31 41.26 36.02
C CYS A 8 0.65 40.66 34.98
N PHE A 9 1.68 39.93 35.44
CA PHE A 9 2.44 39.05 34.57
C PHE A 9 1.48 37.99 34.04
N VAL A 10 1.06 38.15 32.78
CA VAL A 10 0.47 37.06 32.02
C VAL A 10 1.58 36.04 31.85
N LEU A 11 1.63 35.04 32.73
CA LEU A 11 2.32 33.79 32.44
C LEU A 11 1.61 33.20 31.23
N LEU A 12 2.13 33.51 30.05
CA LEU A 12 1.91 32.71 28.85
C LEU A 12 2.44 31.32 29.18
N VAL A 13 1.60 30.51 29.81
CA VAL A 13 1.77 29.06 29.73
C VAL A 13 1.43 28.74 28.29
N GLY A 14 2.44 28.90 27.43
CA GLY A 14 2.45 28.29 26.12
C GLY A 14 2.32 26.80 26.36
N LEU A 15 1.09 26.31 26.34
CA LEU A 15 0.80 24.90 26.11
C LEU A 15 1.23 24.62 24.66
N ALA A 16 2.54 24.54 24.44
CA ALA A 16 3.04 23.66 23.42
C ALA A 16 2.52 22.28 23.82
N ALA A 17 1.42 21.86 23.21
CA ALA A 17 1.00 20.48 23.24
C ALA A 17 2.10 19.69 22.51
N ALA A 18 3.17 19.36 23.24
CA ALA A 18 4.08 18.31 22.85
C ALA A 18 3.27 17.01 22.87
N CYS A 19 2.77 16.62 21.70
CA CYS A 19 2.10 15.33 21.55
C CYS A 19 3.19 14.24 21.57
N GLN A 20 3.43 13.64 22.74
CA GLN A 20 4.09 12.33 22.83
C GLN A 20 3.38 11.49 23.92
N PRO A 21 3.06 10.21 23.63
CA PRO A 21 4.01 9.25 23.07
C PRO A 21 3.63 8.70 21.68
N ARG A 22 4.59 8.75 20.75
CA ARG A 22 4.61 8.14 19.40
C ARG A 22 3.42 8.47 18.50
N CYS A 23 3.63 9.39 17.54
CA CYS A 23 2.76 9.49 16.38
C CYS A 23 2.59 8.09 15.74
N PRO A 24 1.36 7.70 15.37
CA PRO A 24 1.13 6.48 14.61
C PRO A 24 2.01 6.48 13.37
N LYS A 25 2.75 5.38 13.13
CA LYS A 25 3.64 5.27 11.97
C LYS A 25 2.89 5.23 10.64
N CYS A 26 1.60 4.90 10.70
CA CYS A 26 0.69 4.91 9.56
C CYS A 26 -0.61 5.63 9.92
N PRO A 27 -1.35 6.16 8.92
CA PRO A 27 -2.69 6.67 9.13
C PRO A 27 -3.64 5.60 9.69
N PRO A 28 -4.78 5.98 10.27
CA PRO A 28 -5.80 5.03 10.71
C PRO A 28 -6.19 4.05 9.60
N MET A 29 -6.40 2.78 9.97
CA MET A 29 -6.75 1.67 9.06
C MET A 29 -5.67 1.27 8.05
N TRP A 30 -4.42 1.66 8.30
CA TRP A 30 -3.25 1.15 7.59
C TRP A 30 -2.40 0.30 8.54
N THR A 31 -1.81 -0.77 8.01
CA THR A 31 -0.92 -1.66 8.77
C THR A 31 0.53 -1.28 8.54
N PHE A 32 1.29 -1.02 9.61
CA PHE A 32 2.73 -0.72 9.52
C PHE A 32 3.55 -2.02 9.45
N TYR A 33 4.44 -2.11 8.48
CA TYR A 33 5.45 -3.15 8.41
C TYR A 33 6.71 -2.65 7.69
N ASN A 34 7.87 -2.85 8.32
CA ASN A 34 9.19 -2.55 7.77
C ASN A 34 9.32 -1.18 7.06
N GLY A 35 8.87 -0.10 7.72
CA GLY A 35 8.96 1.27 7.17
C GLY A 35 7.90 1.59 6.11
N ASN A 36 6.91 0.73 5.91
CA ASN A 36 5.84 0.89 4.94
C ASN A 36 4.47 0.75 5.61
N CYS A 37 3.46 1.32 4.96
CA CYS A 37 2.06 1.22 5.35
C CYS A 37 1.27 0.50 4.25
N TYR A 38 0.42 -0.44 4.65
CA TYR A 38 -0.39 -1.25 3.74
C TYR A 38 -1.87 -1.09 4.02
N ARG A 39 -2.69 -1.08 2.98
CA ARG A 39 -4.15 -1.05 3.11
C ARG A 39 -4.85 -1.78 1.97
N TYR A 40 -5.76 -2.66 2.35
CA TYR A 40 -6.68 -3.34 1.45
C TYR A 40 -7.88 -2.44 1.12
N PHE A 41 -8.26 -2.43 -0.15
CA PHE A 41 -9.48 -1.80 -0.65
C PHE A 41 -10.34 -2.84 -1.34
N GLY A 42 -11.47 -3.17 -0.72
CA GLY A 42 -12.42 -4.18 -1.22
C GLY A 42 -13.31 -3.74 -2.37
N ILE A 43 -12.96 -2.66 -3.07
CA ILE A 43 -13.69 -2.16 -4.24
C ILE A 43 -13.00 -2.68 -5.50
N GLY A 44 -13.76 -3.24 -6.44
CA GLY A 44 -13.21 -3.73 -7.71
C GLY A 44 -12.80 -2.58 -8.62
N LYS A 45 -11.57 -2.63 -9.14
CA LYS A 45 -11.02 -1.67 -10.11
C LYS A 45 -10.18 -2.39 -11.15
N THR A 46 -10.09 -1.81 -12.35
CA THR A 46 -9.03 -2.19 -13.29
C THR A 46 -7.66 -1.88 -12.68
N TYR A 47 -6.62 -2.50 -13.20
CA TYR A 47 -5.26 -2.37 -12.67
C TYR A 47 -4.80 -0.89 -12.59
N ASP A 48 -4.97 -0.14 -13.69
CA ASP A 48 -4.58 1.27 -13.73
C ASP A 48 -5.45 2.17 -12.83
N GLU A 49 -6.75 1.88 -12.71
CA GLU A 49 -7.62 2.60 -11.77
C GLU A 49 -7.25 2.31 -10.30
N ALA A 50 -6.82 1.08 -10.00
CA ALA A 50 -6.37 0.68 -8.68
C ALA A 50 -5.05 1.37 -8.32
N GLU A 51 -4.10 1.41 -9.26
CA GLU A 51 -2.86 2.18 -9.12
C GLU A 51 -3.14 3.66 -8.84
N LYS A 52 -3.97 4.29 -9.69
CA LYS A 52 -4.37 5.68 -9.51
C LYS A 52 -5.01 5.92 -8.15
N HIS A 53 -5.84 4.99 -7.67
CA HIS A 53 -6.43 5.07 -6.34
C HIS A 53 -5.36 5.08 -5.23
N CYS A 54 -4.34 4.23 -5.33
CA CYS A 54 -3.24 4.22 -4.35
C CYS A 54 -2.44 5.53 -4.35
N GLN A 55 -2.21 6.11 -5.53
CA GLN A 55 -1.51 7.38 -5.69
C GLN A 55 -2.30 8.55 -5.09
N GLU A 56 -3.62 8.62 -5.33
CA GLU A 56 -4.48 9.70 -4.86
C GLU A 56 -4.77 9.59 -3.35
N PHE A 57 -5.00 8.37 -2.82
CA PHE A 57 -5.43 8.19 -1.43
C PHE A 57 -4.31 8.51 -0.42
N THR A 58 -3.05 8.38 -0.80
CA THR A 58 -1.90 8.54 0.10
C THR A 58 -1.45 9.99 0.29
N GLN A 59 -2.20 10.95 -0.28
CA GLN A 59 -2.11 12.41 -0.13
C GLN A 59 -0.77 13.08 -0.50
N VAL A 60 0.34 12.34 -0.62
CA VAL A 60 1.68 12.87 -0.92
C VAL A 60 2.43 12.02 -1.97
N GLY A 61 1.72 11.35 -2.88
CA GLY A 61 2.29 10.76 -4.10
C GLY A 61 3.28 9.60 -3.89
N GLN A 62 3.21 8.90 -2.75
CA GLN A 62 4.12 7.77 -2.42
C GLN A 62 3.39 6.43 -2.33
N GLY A 63 2.11 6.40 -2.67
CA GLY A 63 1.29 5.20 -2.69
C GLY A 63 1.22 4.57 -4.07
N HIS A 64 1.46 3.27 -4.12
CA HIS A 64 1.32 2.45 -5.33
C HIS A 64 0.57 1.17 -4.99
N LEU A 65 0.13 0.43 -6.01
CA LEU A 65 -0.17 -0.98 -5.84
C LEU A 65 1.02 -1.69 -5.18
N ALA A 66 0.74 -2.53 -4.19
CA ALA A 66 1.75 -3.01 -3.29
C ALA A 66 2.81 -3.87 -3.99
N SER A 67 4.08 -3.51 -3.79
CA SER A 67 5.21 -4.38 -4.07
C SER A 67 5.41 -5.44 -3.00
N ILE A 68 5.96 -6.60 -3.38
CA ILE A 68 6.30 -7.70 -2.48
C ILE A 68 7.74 -8.12 -2.74
N THR A 69 8.60 -7.84 -1.78
CA THR A 69 10.06 -8.01 -1.88
C THR A 69 10.61 -9.12 -0.99
N SER A 70 9.73 -9.79 -0.22
CA SER A 70 10.07 -10.89 0.70
C SER A 70 8.88 -11.83 0.93
N ALA A 71 9.16 -13.05 1.41
CA ALA A 71 8.11 -14.01 1.77
C ALA A 71 7.24 -13.51 2.93
N GLU A 72 7.84 -12.83 3.90
CA GLU A 72 7.15 -12.26 5.06
C GLU A 72 6.20 -11.13 4.66
N GLU A 73 6.59 -10.32 3.68
CA GLU A 73 5.72 -9.29 3.11
C GLU A 73 4.55 -9.92 2.34
N ASN A 74 4.78 -11.02 1.61
CA ASN A 74 3.70 -11.77 0.96
C ASN A 74 2.66 -12.27 1.97
N ASP A 75 3.14 -12.87 3.07
CA ASP A 75 2.28 -13.44 4.10
C ASP A 75 1.54 -12.34 4.90
N LEU A 76 2.17 -11.17 5.08
CA LEU A 76 1.51 -9.98 5.60
C LEU A 76 0.33 -9.55 4.70
N LEU A 77 0.55 -9.39 3.40
CA LEU A 77 -0.50 -8.99 2.46
C LEU A 77 -1.66 -9.99 2.46
N LEU A 78 -1.35 -11.29 2.44
CA LEU A 78 -2.34 -12.35 2.55
C LEU A 78 -3.16 -12.26 3.84
N THR A 79 -2.51 -11.92 4.96
CA THR A 79 -3.15 -11.75 6.26
C THR A 79 -4.09 -10.53 6.27
N ILE A 80 -3.65 -9.38 5.76
CA ILE A 80 -4.49 -8.17 5.65
C ILE A 80 -5.70 -8.48 4.75
N PHE A 81 -5.48 -9.13 3.62
CA PHE A 81 -6.53 -9.48 2.67
C PHE A 81 -7.60 -10.39 3.29
N LYS A 82 -7.19 -11.50 3.93
CA LYS A 82 -8.10 -12.46 4.59
C LYS A 82 -8.85 -11.81 5.76
N SER A 83 -8.14 -11.13 6.65
CA SER A 83 -8.73 -10.51 7.84
C SER A 83 -9.70 -9.38 7.50
N SER A 84 -9.55 -8.77 6.32
CA SER A 84 -10.46 -7.74 5.81
C SER A 84 -11.60 -8.30 4.94
N GLY A 85 -11.80 -9.62 4.92
CA GLY A 85 -12.91 -10.28 4.22
C GLY A 85 -12.70 -10.50 2.72
N GLY A 86 -11.46 -10.43 2.24
CA GLY A 86 -11.08 -10.75 0.87
C GLY A 86 -11.27 -12.23 0.51
N LYS A 87 -11.82 -12.52 -0.68
CA LYS A 87 -12.27 -13.88 -1.05
C LYS A 87 -11.91 -14.35 -2.45
N ASP A 88 -11.51 -13.47 -3.36
CA ASP A 88 -11.34 -13.83 -4.79
C ASP A 88 -9.90 -13.61 -5.28
N ARG A 89 -9.57 -12.39 -5.70
CA ARG A 89 -8.26 -12.00 -6.21
C ARG A 89 -7.86 -10.66 -5.60
N LEU A 90 -6.57 -10.39 -5.55
CA LEU A 90 -6.04 -9.14 -5.02
C LEU A 90 -4.99 -8.57 -5.96
N TRP A 91 -5.24 -7.40 -6.56
CA TRP A 91 -4.19 -6.73 -7.32
C TRP A 91 -2.99 -6.40 -6.43
N ILE A 92 -1.81 -6.68 -6.97
CA ILE A 92 -0.49 -6.28 -6.46
C ILE A 92 0.24 -5.52 -7.57
N GLY A 93 1.30 -4.79 -7.27
CA GLY A 93 1.92 -3.87 -8.23
C GLY A 93 2.82 -4.53 -9.29
N PHE A 94 2.78 -5.85 -9.47
CA PHE A 94 3.69 -6.57 -10.37
C PHE A 94 3.09 -6.65 -11.78
N ASN A 95 3.86 -6.31 -12.80
CA ASN A 95 3.38 -6.24 -14.19
C ASN A 95 4.54 -6.30 -15.18
N ASP A 96 4.27 -6.68 -16.42
CA ASP A 96 5.21 -6.66 -17.54
C ASP A 96 4.72 -5.77 -18.70
N LEU A 97 3.85 -4.79 -18.39
CA LEU A 97 3.23 -3.85 -19.35
C LEU A 97 4.23 -3.12 -20.26
N ALA A 98 5.48 -2.94 -19.81
CA ALA A 98 6.51 -2.27 -20.57
C ALA A 98 7.22 -3.20 -21.57
N GLU A 99 7.39 -4.46 -21.20
CA GLU A 99 8.12 -5.47 -21.97
C GLU A 99 7.67 -6.87 -21.53
N GLU A 100 7.00 -7.59 -22.43
CA GLU A 100 6.50 -8.95 -22.19
C GLU A 100 7.56 -9.87 -21.59
N GLY A 101 7.21 -10.55 -20.50
CA GLY A 101 8.11 -11.45 -19.77
C GLY A 101 9.11 -10.76 -18.83
N ASN A 102 9.18 -9.43 -18.86
CA ASN A 102 10.03 -8.64 -17.96
C ASN A 102 9.18 -7.92 -16.89
N TYR A 103 8.92 -8.63 -15.80
CA TYR A 103 8.06 -8.11 -14.73
C TYR A 103 8.76 -7.10 -13.83
N ILE A 104 8.09 -5.99 -13.55
CA ILE A 104 8.52 -4.89 -12.69
C ILE A 104 7.42 -4.49 -11.69
N TRP A 105 7.82 -3.83 -10.60
CA TRP A 105 6.90 -3.24 -9.63
C TRP A 105 6.52 -1.80 -10.02
N LYS A 106 5.25 -1.42 -9.85
CA LYS A 106 4.75 -0.06 -10.13
C LYS A 106 5.46 1.04 -9.32
N ASP A 107 5.94 0.71 -8.13
CA ASP A 107 6.70 1.62 -7.26
C ASP A 107 8.22 1.64 -7.55
N GLY A 108 8.68 0.88 -8.55
CA GLY A 108 10.10 0.78 -8.91
C GLY A 108 10.95 -0.04 -7.94
N SER A 109 10.35 -0.75 -6.99
CA SER A 109 11.08 -1.68 -6.11
C SER A 109 11.84 -2.74 -6.92
N ALA A 110 12.97 -3.21 -6.37
CA ALA A 110 13.71 -4.31 -6.97
C ALA A 110 12.91 -5.63 -6.90
N VAL A 111 13.03 -6.44 -7.95
CA VAL A 111 12.43 -7.78 -8.00
C VAL A 111 13.34 -8.77 -7.28
N SER A 112 13.17 -8.88 -5.95
CA SER A 112 13.96 -9.78 -5.09
C SER A 112 13.20 -11.06 -4.69
N PHE A 113 11.90 -11.11 -4.94
CA PHE A 113 11.02 -12.19 -4.53
C PHE A 113 9.90 -12.37 -5.55
N THR A 114 9.56 -13.62 -5.85
CA THR A 114 8.34 -13.97 -6.59
C THR A 114 7.66 -15.16 -5.94
N LYS A 115 6.32 -15.20 -6.03
CA LYS A 115 5.51 -16.33 -5.56
C LYS A 115 4.49 -16.74 -6.60
N TRP A 116 4.92 -16.86 -7.85
CA TRP A 116 4.07 -17.34 -8.93
C TRP A 116 3.48 -18.71 -8.59
N ARG A 117 2.19 -18.88 -8.90
CA ARG A 117 1.55 -20.19 -8.87
C ARG A 117 2.25 -21.10 -9.87
N ARG A 118 2.18 -22.42 -9.64
CA ARG A 118 2.72 -23.39 -10.59
C ARG A 118 2.17 -23.13 -12.01
N SER A 119 3.09 -23.02 -12.95
CA SER A 119 2.86 -22.71 -14.37
C SER A 119 2.55 -21.24 -14.69
N GLU A 120 2.66 -20.33 -13.72
CA GLU A 120 2.55 -18.88 -13.94
C GLU A 120 3.94 -18.19 -13.93
N PRO A 121 4.08 -17.00 -14.55
CA PRO A 121 3.08 -16.38 -15.42
C PRO A 121 2.98 -17.12 -16.77
N ASN A 122 1.77 -17.22 -17.32
CA ASN A 122 1.51 -18.05 -18.51
C ASN A 122 1.10 -17.23 -19.75
N ASN A 123 0.87 -15.93 -19.59
CA ASN A 123 0.38 -15.01 -20.60
C ASN A 123 -0.79 -15.58 -21.42
N ALA A 124 -1.86 -16.06 -20.77
CA ALA A 124 -2.93 -16.77 -21.46
C ALA A 124 -3.58 -15.88 -22.52
N GLY A 125 -3.63 -16.37 -23.76
CA GLY A 125 -4.20 -15.59 -24.87
C GLY A 125 -3.35 -14.39 -25.29
N ASN A 126 -2.09 -14.30 -24.83
CA ASN A 126 -1.14 -13.21 -25.12
C ASN A 126 -1.66 -11.82 -24.70
N ASN A 127 -2.35 -11.73 -23.56
CA ASN A 127 -2.95 -10.49 -23.06
C ASN A 127 -3.01 -10.41 -21.52
N GLU A 128 -2.17 -11.17 -20.80
CA GLU A 128 -2.12 -11.15 -19.34
C GLU A 128 -0.83 -10.48 -18.86
N HIS A 129 -0.95 -9.22 -18.39
CA HIS A 129 0.21 -8.37 -18.08
C HIS A 129 0.24 -7.86 -16.64
N CYS A 130 -0.77 -8.19 -15.83
CA CYS A 130 -0.95 -7.64 -14.49
C CYS A 130 -1.13 -8.76 -13.46
N ALA A 131 -0.33 -8.74 -12.39
CA ALA A 131 -0.35 -9.80 -11.39
C ALA A 131 -1.41 -9.57 -10.31
N HIS A 132 -2.10 -10.63 -9.92
CA HIS A 132 -2.93 -10.70 -8.72
C HIS A 132 -2.51 -11.85 -7.81
N MET A 133 -2.84 -11.73 -6.53
CA MET A 133 -2.61 -12.73 -5.49
C MET A 133 -3.91 -13.51 -5.20
N TYR A 134 -3.79 -14.84 -5.07
CA TYR A 134 -4.88 -15.69 -4.60
C TYR A 134 -5.00 -15.77 -3.07
N PRO A 135 -6.22 -15.82 -2.51
CA PRO A 135 -6.46 -15.82 -1.07
C PRO A 135 -6.15 -17.15 -0.40
N ASN A 136 -6.08 -18.28 -1.10
CA ASN A 136 -5.84 -19.58 -0.46
C ASN A 136 -4.40 -19.67 0.08
N ASN A 137 -3.41 -19.39 -0.77
CA ASN A 137 -1.98 -19.63 -0.51
C ASN A 137 -1.08 -18.40 -0.73
N GLY A 138 -1.64 -17.29 -1.22
CA GLY A 138 -0.90 -16.07 -1.52
C GLY A 138 0.00 -16.20 -2.75
N GLU A 139 -0.18 -17.22 -3.60
CA GLU A 139 0.51 -17.34 -4.88
C GLU A 139 -0.08 -16.39 -5.92
N TRP A 140 0.70 -16.07 -6.94
CA TRP A 140 0.37 -15.05 -7.93
C TRP A 140 0.05 -15.65 -9.29
N ASN A 141 -0.69 -14.88 -10.09
CA ASN A 141 -1.07 -15.19 -11.46
C ASN A 141 -1.13 -13.87 -12.23
N ASP A 142 -0.64 -13.85 -13.45
CA ASP A 142 -0.82 -12.75 -14.40
C ASP A 142 -2.23 -12.82 -14.99
N THR A 143 -2.86 -11.69 -15.25
CA THR A 143 -4.17 -11.68 -15.90
C THR A 143 -4.44 -10.38 -16.66
N GLU A 144 -5.54 -10.30 -17.40
CA GLU A 144 -5.86 -9.10 -18.16
C GLU A 144 -6.11 -7.93 -17.20
N CYS A 145 -5.39 -6.83 -17.44
CA CYS A 145 -5.37 -5.66 -16.57
C CYS A 145 -6.73 -4.94 -16.44
N ASN A 146 -7.67 -5.22 -17.35
CA ASN A 146 -9.01 -4.62 -17.36
C ASN A 146 -10.01 -5.34 -16.43
N ARG A 147 -9.60 -6.39 -15.71
CA ARG A 147 -10.47 -7.07 -14.73
C ARG A 147 -10.72 -6.16 -13.52
N ALA A 148 -11.95 -6.14 -13.04
CA ALA A 148 -12.32 -5.43 -11.82
C ALA A 148 -12.00 -6.27 -10.58
N VAL A 149 -10.89 -5.98 -9.91
CA VAL A 149 -10.37 -6.75 -8.78
C VAL A 149 -10.08 -5.80 -7.61
N PRO A 150 -10.31 -6.20 -6.34
CA PRO A 150 -9.89 -5.41 -5.20
C PRO A 150 -8.36 -5.40 -5.07
N PHE A 151 -7.80 -4.48 -4.31
CA PHE A 151 -6.36 -4.19 -4.43
C PHE A 151 -5.71 -3.83 -3.08
N MET A 152 -4.40 -4.02 -3.03
CA MET A 152 -3.57 -3.61 -1.89
C MET A 152 -2.75 -2.38 -2.28
N CYS A 153 -2.88 -1.30 -1.52
CA CYS A 153 -1.97 -0.18 -1.61
C CYS A 153 -0.83 -0.33 -0.62
N LYS A 154 0.37 0.09 -1.04
CA LYS A 154 1.56 0.27 -0.20
C LYS A 154 2.03 1.70 -0.34
N MET A 155 2.45 2.31 0.77
CA MET A 155 3.21 3.56 0.75
C MET A 155 4.41 3.47 1.67
N THR A 156 5.52 4.06 1.23
CA THR A 156 6.73 4.17 2.05
C THR A 156 6.55 5.30 3.06
N THR A 157 6.88 5.05 4.32
CA THR A 157 6.94 6.12 5.32
C THR A 157 8.23 6.91 5.12
N THR A 158 8.13 8.20 4.79
CA THR A 158 9.28 9.10 4.91
C THR A 158 9.70 9.18 6.37
N LYS A 159 11.01 8.99 6.62
CA LYS A 159 11.62 9.14 7.94
C LYS A 159 11.41 10.53 8.53
#